data_AF-A0A5Q4DYN5-F1
#
_entry.id   AF-A0A5Q4DYN5-F1
#
_cell.length_a   1.000
_cell.length_b   1.000
_cell.length_c   1.000
_cell.angle_alpha   90.00
_cell.angle_beta   90.00
_cell.angle_gamma   90.00
#
_symmetry.space_group_name_H-M   'P 1'
#
loop_
_entity.id
_entity.type
_entity.pdbx_description
1 polymer ?
#
loop_
_entity_poly.entity_id
_entity_poly.type
_entity_poly.pdbx_seq_one_letter_code
_entity_poly.pdbx_strand_id
1 'polypeptide(L)'
;MIRAPGGEEILRADNVESFEDFLRELDLLLTPFEFPSLADLELAFATGDPHLLTHDGLGYDFHAAGEYVLVRATDGSDFEVQARMSPAGENVTANIAAAVQLHGGEVMINAHGTVAVRVNGAAQEIADQSMVFVGHDRIYRDGDTYILVHTRDGSMDTGYSAVVVTLVGTRVDIGVALDTFWMGQVEGLLGNFDGNPDNDLMLADGERQLTMPLVFGDDPKQEIWGVYGRFREDWRVTEETTLFSYAADEGPNSFYLPDYPTRMITLDDFDEVDRSAAEQQAADAGLKPGTFAFNNAVLDLLLTGDESYLESAKVVNTAIEQRISNDPTAIVTTPEVAGGALQDLLTVSGQLQSSNGEDLTGATVTFRPEGSAVNLTRLTHGGNAFEFEMGQNASGHLDATRAYDKAIDPRITAMDALDVLRIAVGLAPSFGEATAQNFIAADINGDGRVTAQDALEVLRAAVGLNSEFAPRWVFFDADTNFDDLGLSRSNTTVETGVSLANLTENTSGVDMQGILLGNMEAVI
;
A
#
# COMPACT_ATOMS: atom_id res chain seq x y z
N MET A 1 19.74 -14.69 8.27
CA MET A 1 20.59 -15.75 8.87
C MET A 1 20.09 -17.06 8.30
N ILE A 2 20.88 -17.76 7.48
CA ILE A 2 20.42 -18.96 6.77
C ILE A 2 21.05 -20.20 7.40
N ARG A 3 20.26 -21.27 7.54
CA ARG A 3 20.70 -22.54 8.12
C ARG A 3 20.41 -23.67 7.15
N ALA A 4 21.22 -24.72 7.20
CA ALA A 4 20.94 -25.94 6.47
C ALA A 4 19.64 -26.58 6.97
N PRO A 5 18.98 -27.46 6.19
CA PRO A 5 17.91 -28.34 6.67
C PRO A 5 18.30 -29.19 7.90
N GLY A 6 19.61 -29.36 8.16
CA GLY A 6 20.17 -30.03 9.34
C GLY A 6 20.41 -29.14 10.56
N GLY A 7 20.06 -27.85 10.52
CA GLY A 7 20.24 -26.88 11.61
C GLY A 7 21.65 -26.29 11.74
N GLU A 8 22.58 -26.71 10.89
CA GLU A 8 23.92 -26.12 10.79
C GLU A 8 23.83 -24.67 10.31
N GLU A 9 24.53 -23.77 10.99
CA GLU A 9 24.55 -22.35 10.65
C GLU A 9 25.40 -22.15 9.39
N ILE A 10 24.76 -21.75 8.28
CA ILE A 10 25.45 -21.53 7.00
C ILE A 10 25.80 -20.05 6.85
N LEU A 11 24.89 -19.12 7.22
CA LEU A 11 25.07 -17.69 6.95
C LEU A 11 24.53 -16.76 8.04
N ARG A 12 25.25 -15.64 8.21
CA ARG A 12 24.91 -14.47 9.01
C ARG A 12 25.02 -13.23 8.10
N ALA A 13 24.02 -12.34 8.11
CA ALA A 13 23.90 -11.22 7.15
C ALA A 13 25.09 -10.24 7.22
N ASP A 14 25.85 -10.29 8.30
CA ASP A 14 27.04 -9.51 8.61
C ASP A 14 28.33 -10.00 7.89
N ASN A 15 28.26 -11.03 7.03
CA ASN A 15 29.44 -11.70 6.44
C ASN A 15 29.45 -11.85 4.91
N VAL A 16 28.57 -11.18 4.15
CA VAL A 16 28.54 -11.28 2.68
C VAL A 16 29.12 -9.99 2.08
N GLU A 17 30.18 -10.08 1.25
CA GLU A 17 30.90 -8.93 0.71
C GLU A 17 30.15 -8.25 -0.46
N SER A 18 29.22 -8.94 -1.13
CA SER A 18 28.40 -8.42 -2.23
C SER A 18 27.09 -9.21 -2.44
N PHE A 19 26.12 -8.65 -3.16
CA PHE A 19 24.87 -9.35 -3.53
C PHE A 19 25.09 -10.45 -4.57
N GLU A 20 26.14 -10.35 -5.39
CA GLU A 20 26.56 -11.39 -6.33
C GLU A 20 26.97 -12.68 -5.58
N ASP A 21 27.61 -12.53 -4.42
CA ASP A 21 27.92 -13.65 -3.53
C ASP A 21 26.64 -14.22 -2.86
N PHE A 22 25.68 -13.36 -2.53
CA PHE A 22 24.37 -13.78 -2.00
C PHE A 22 23.58 -14.59 -3.01
N LEU A 23 23.47 -14.14 -4.27
CA LEU A 23 22.77 -14.87 -5.33
C LEU A 23 23.48 -16.17 -5.70
N ARG A 24 24.82 -16.20 -5.72
CA ARG A 24 25.58 -17.43 -5.95
C ARG A 24 25.40 -18.44 -4.82
N GLU A 25 25.26 -17.98 -3.58
CA GLU A 25 25.00 -18.85 -2.43
C GLU A 25 23.52 -19.25 -2.31
N LEU A 26 22.59 -18.41 -2.78
CA LEU A 26 21.17 -18.76 -2.97
C LEU A 26 21.03 -19.84 -4.05
N ASP A 27 21.71 -19.70 -5.19
CA ASP A 27 21.81 -20.73 -6.23
C ASP A 27 22.34 -22.05 -5.62
N LEU A 28 23.38 -22.01 -4.79
CA LEU A 28 23.89 -23.18 -4.07
C LEU A 28 22.91 -23.75 -3.03
N LEU A 29 22.11 -22.93 -2.36
CA LEU A 29 21.05 -23.37 -1.43
C LEU A 29 19.88 -24.03 -2.15
N LEU A 30 19.61 -23.61 -3.38
CA LEU A 30 18.55 -24.13 -4.22
C LEU A 30 19.02 -25.31 -5.10
N THR A 31 20.33 -25.54 -5.25
CA THR A 31 20.87 -26.72 -5.97
C THR A 31 20.38 -28.09 -5.48
N PRO A 32 20.17 -28.36 -4.16
CA PRO A 32 19.62 -29.64 -3.70
C PRO A 32 18.15 -29.86 -4.10
N PHE A 33 17.47 -28.78 -4.52
CA PHE A 33 16.09 -28.78 -4.98
C PHE A 33 15.98 -28.66 -6.53
N GLU A 34 17.11 -28.75 -7.23
CA GLU A 34 17.23 -28.68 -8.69
C GLU A 34 16.65 -27.37 -9.30
N PHE A 35 16.82 -26.24 -8.63
CA PHE A 35 16.58 -24.93 -9.27
C PHE A 35 17.76 -24.52 -10.15
N PRO A 36 17.52 -24.01 -11.37
CA PRO A 36 18.57 -23.43 -12.18
C PRO A 36 18.93 -22.01 -11.72
N SER A 37 20.00 -21.44 -12.29
CA SER A 37 20.48 -20.10 -11.94
C SER A 37 19.52 -19.02 -12.45
N LEU A 38 19.20 -18.04 -11.60
CA LEU A 38 18.40 -16.88 -11.99
C LEU A 38 19.20 -15.86 -12.81
N ALA A 39 20.53 -16.03 -12.95
CA ALA A 39 21.42 -15.10 -13.63
C ALA A 39 21.18 -14.99 -15.15
N ASP A 40 20.50 -15.98 -15.74
CA ASP A 40 20.18 -16.04 -17.18
C ASP A 40 18.73 -15.58 -17.48
N LEU A 41 17.95 -15.17 -16.48
CA LEU A 41 16.58 -14.68 -16.65
C LEU A 41 16.57 -13.16 -16.81
N GLU A 42 15.63 -12.65 -17.62
CA GLU A 42 15.42 -11.20 -17.73
C GLU A 42 14.40 -10.72 -16.69
N LEU A 43 14.86 -9.77 -15.87
CA LEU A 43 14.14 -9.27 -14.71
C LEU A 43 13.36 -8.00 -15.04
N ALA A 44 12.09 -8.00 -14.66
CA ALA A 44 11.23 -6.84 -14.58
C ALA A 44 10.75 -6.65 -13.14
N PHE A 45 10.37 -5.43 -12.78
CA PHE A 45 10.04 -5.06 -11.40
C PHE A 45 8.77 -4.23 -11.34
N ALA A 46 7.99 -4.45 -10.29
CA ALA A 46 6.99 -3.54 -9.77
C ALA A 46 7.25 -3.40 -8.27
N THR A 47 7.93 -2.33 -7.88
CA THR A 47 8.48 -2.14 -6.52
C THR A 47 8.24 -0.74 -6.02
N GLY A 48 8.27 -0.56 -4.70
CA GLY A 48 8.06 0.76 -4.11
C GLY A 48 6.63 1.25 -4.37
N ASP A 49 6.48 2.53 -4.72
CA ASP A 49 5.19 3.18 -4.87
C ASP A 49 4.68 3.21 -6.32
N PRO A 50 4.12 2.09 -6.80
CA PRO A 50 4.87 1.24 -7.71
C PRO A 50 5.62 1.98 -8.84
N HIS A 51 6.93 1.86 -8.81
CA HIS A 51 7.82 2.08 -9.94
C HIS A 51 7.96 0.80 -10.76
N LEU A 52 7.76 0.89 -12.07
CA LEU A 52 7.82 -0.24 -12.99
C LEU A 52 9.09 -0.19 -13.81
N LEU A 53 9.77 -1.33 -13.93
CA LEU A 53 10.85 -1.56 -14.89
C LEU A 53 10.46 -2.77 -15.75
N THR A 54 10.25 -2.54 -17.04
CA THR A 54 9.84 -3.59 -17.98
C THR A 54 10.99 -4.57 -18.26
N HIS A 55 10.65 -5.71 -18.87
CA HIS A 55 11.66 -6.69 -19.26
C HIS A 55 12.68 -6.11 -20.23
N ASP A 56 12.33 -5.13 -21.07
CA ASP A 56 13.25 -4.54 -22.06
C ASP A 56 13.97 -3.28 -21.55
N GLY A 57 13.79 -2.92 -20.28
CA GLY A 57 14.55 -1.87 -19.59
C GLY A 57 13.87 -0.50 -19.58
N LEU A 58 12.58 -0.41 -19.90
CA LEU A 58 11.80 0.81 -19.79
C LEU A 58 11.32 1.02 -18.35
N GLY A 59 11.73 2.11 -17.71
CA GLY A 59 11.30 2.54 -16.39
C GLY A 59 10.19 3.59 -16.46
N TYR A 60 9.10 3.42 -15.70
CA TYR A 60 8.03 4.42 -15.58
C TYR A 60 7.20 4.22 -14.29
N ASP A 61 6.42 5.25 -13.92
CA ASP A 61 5.58 5.23 -12.71
C ASP A 61 4.12 4.91 -13.06
N PHE A 62 3.44 4.11 -12.23
CA PHE A 62 2.04 3.72 -12.43
C PHE A 62 1.24 3.71 -11.11
N HIS A 63 0.88 4.89 -10.60
CA HIS A 63 0.19 5.04 -9.32
C HIS A 63 -1.33 4.83 -9.39
N ALA A 64 -1.84 3.96 -10.28
CA ALA A 64 -3.26 3.69 -10.36
C ALA A 64 -3.72 2.83 -9.17
N ALA A 65 -4.90 3.11 -8.61
CA ALA A 65 -5.50 2.26 -7.59
C ALA A 65 -6.36 1.18 -8.23
N GLY A 66 -6.18 -0.08 -7.84
CA GLY A 66 -6.88 -1.22 -8.41
C GLY A 66 -6.00 -2.46 -8.52
N GLU A 67 -6.42 -3.38 -9.37
CA GLU A 67 -5.70 -4.61 -9.68
C GLU A 67 -5.36 -4.62 -11.16
N TYR A 68 -4.12 -4.95 -11.49
CA TYR A 68 -3.59 -4.81 -12.84
C TYR A 68 -2.73 -6.00 -13.24
N VAL A 69 -2.79 -6.35 -14.53
CA VAL A 69 -1.96 -7.39 -15.13
C VAL A 69 -0.55 -6.84 -15.33
N LEU A 70 0.40 -7.34 -14.55
CA LEU A 70 1.82 -7.03 -14.74
C LEU A 70 2.35 -7.71 -16.00
N VAL A 71 2.07 -9.01 -16.15
CA VAL A 71 2.43 -9.78 -17.34
C VAL A 71 1.50 -10.99 -17.48
N ARG A 72 1.12 -11.35 -18.71
CA ARG A 72 0.43 -12.60 -19.04
C ARG A 72 0.94 -13.21 -20.35
N ALA A 73 0.82 -14.52 -20.48
CA ALA A 73 1.10 -15.23 -21.72
C ALA A 73 0.08 -14.88 -22.81
N THR A 74 0.53 -14.70 -24.05
CA THR A 74 -0.34 -14.42 -25.21
C THR A 74 -0.70 -15.66 -26.02
N ASP A 75 -0.05 -16.79 -25.76
CA ASP A 75 -0.29 -18.06 -26.46
C ASP A 75 -1.40 -18.92 -25.82
N GLY A 76 -2.02 -18.42 -24.74
CA GLY A 76 -3.06 -19.09 -23.98
C GLY A 76 -2.56 -20.09 -22.93
N SER A 77 -1.26 -20.08 -22.64
CA SER A 77 -0.68 -20.85 -21.52
C SER A 77 -1.10 -20.28 -20.15
N ASP A 78 -1.08 -21.14 -19.13
CA ASP A 78 -1.48 -20.80 -17.75
C ASP A 78 -0.37 -20.04 -17.00
N PHE A 79 -0.01 -18.84 -17.49
CA PHE A 79 0.94 -17.93 -16.85
C PHE A 79 0.45 -16.49 -16.88
N GLU A 80 0.22 -15.93 -15.69
CA GLU A 80 -0.18 -14.53 -15.49
C GLU A 80 0.25 -14.07 -14.10
N VAL A 81 0.67 -12.81 -14.01
CA VAL A 81 1.06 -12.11 -12.79
C VAL A 81 0.25 -10.82 -12.68
N GLN A 82 -0.45 -10.66 -11.56
CA GLN A 82 -1.25 -9.49 -11.23
C GLN A 82 -0.72 -8.82 -9.96
N ALA A 83 -0.84 -7.50 -9.90
CA ALA A 83 -0.55 -6.71 -8.71
C ALA A 83 -1.80 -5.98 -8.22
N ARG A 84 -1.99 -5.92 -6.91
CA ARG A 84 -3.00 -5.08 -6.25
C ARG A 84 -2.32 -3.84 -5.70
N MET A 85 -2.70 -2.69 -6.23
CA MET A 85 -2.17 -1.37 -5.91
C MET A 85 -3.21 -0.58 -5.12
N SER A 86 -2.83 -0.10 -3.93
CA SER A 86 -3.71 0.65 -3.03
C SER A 86 -3.12 2.02 -2.72
N PRO A 87 -3.95 3.08 -2.54
CA PRO A 87 -3.46 4.39 -2.13
C PRO A 87 -2.57 4.32 -0.89
N ALA A 88 -1.40 4.96 -0.96
CA ALA A 88 -0.43 5.07 0.11
C ALA A 88 -0.20 6.54 0.55
N GLY A 89 -0.79 7.50 -0.18
CA GLY A 89 -0.68 8.93 0.10
C GLY A 89 -1.49 9.76 -0.90
N GLU A 90 -1.01 10.95 -1.22
CA GLU A 90 -1.57 11.76 -2.30
C GLU A 90 -0.97 11.36 -3.65
N ASN A 91 -1.82 10.95 -4.59
CA ASN A 91 -1.41 10.60 -5.97
C ASN A 91 -0.37 9.48 -6.08
N VAL A 92 -0.30 8.62 -5.06
CA VAL A 92 0.68 7.55 -4.91
C VAL A 92 0.02 6.29 -4.38
N THR A 93 0.23 5.16 -5.05
CA THR A 93 -0.17 3.84 -4.56
C THR A 93 1.04 3.03 -4.14
N ALA A 94 0.81 1.97 -3.37
CA ALA A 94 1.80 0.92 -3.13
C ALA A 94 1.22 -0.43 -3.55
N ASN A 95 2.09 -1.35 -3.97
CA ASN A 95 1.72 -2.74 -4.15
C ASN A 95 1.43 -3.37 -2.78
N ILE A 96 0.22 -3.90 -2.55
CA ILE A 96 -0.17 -4.52 -1.28
C ILE A 96 -0.34 -6.04 -1.38
N ALA A 97 -0.48 -6.56 -2.60
CA ALA A 97 -0.53 -7.99 -2.87
C ALA A 97 -0.12 -8.31 -4.31
N ALA A 98 0.33 -9.54 -4.52
CA ALA A 98 0.55 -10.13 -5.83
C ALA A 98 -0.32 -11.39 -5.99
N ALA A 99 -0.79 -11.66 -7.19
CA ALA A 99 -1.43 -12.93 -7.54
C ALA A 99 -0.79 -13.51 -8.80
N VAL A 100 -0.59 -14.83 -8.82
CA VAL A 100 0.13 -15.53 -9.88
C VAL A 100 -0.63 -16.80 -10.28
N GLN A 101 -0.85 -16.97 -11.57
CA GLN A 101 -1.35 -18.22 -12.14
C GLN A 101 -0.17 -19.18 -12.33
N LEU A 102 -0.23 -20.31 -11.62
CA LEU A 102 0.67 -21.45 -11.81
C LEU A 102 -0.12 -22.64 -12.41
N HIS A 103 0.57 -23.65 -12.94
CA HIS A 103 -0.07 -24.84 -13.54
C HIS A 103 -1.06 -25.55 -12.59
N GLY A 104 -0.79 -25.51 -11.28
CA GLY A 104 -1.63 -26.18 -10.28
C GLY A 104 -2.68 -25.29 -9.62
N GLY A 105 -2.74 -24.00 -9.96
CA GLY A 105 -3.71 -23.07 -9.40
C GLY A 105 -3.19 -21.65 -9.19
N GLU A 106 -4.09 -20.84 -8.65
CA GLU A 106 -3.90 -19.43 -8.36
C GLU A 106 -3.23 -19.27 -6.99
N VAL A 107 -2.17 -18.46 -6.95
CA VAL A 107 -1.45 -18.15 -5.71
C VAL A 107 -1.54 -16.66 -5.44
N MET A 108 -2.05 -16.28 -4.27
CA MET A 108 -2.06 -14.90 -3.79
C MET A 108 -1.08 -14.75 -2.63
N ILE A 109 -0.28 -13.68 -2.66
CA ILE A 109 0.59 -13.25 -1.57
C ILE A 109 0.16 -11.83 -1.15
N ASN A 110 -0.23 -11.66 0.11
CA ASN A 110 -0.85 -10.43 0.62
C ASN A 110 -0.15 -9.94 1.90
N ALA A 111 0.31 -8.68 1.91
CA ALA A 111 0.97 -8.06 3.06
C ALA A 111 0.03 -7.83 4.26
N HIS A 112 -1.28 -7.76 4.02
CA HIS A 112 -2.30 -7.54 5.07
C HIS A 112 -2.98 -8.83 5.56
N GLY A 113 -2.60 -9.98 5.02
CA GLY A 113 -3.16 -11.27 5.42
C GLY A 113 -2.56 -11.77 6.74
N THR A 114 -3.38 -12.35 7.63
CA THR A 114 -2.86 -13.08 8.81
C THR A 114 -1.94 -14.23 8.40
N VAL A 115 -2.27 -14.88 7.28
CA VAL A 115 -1.40 -15.80 6.56
C VAL A 115 -1.14 -15.15 5.20
N ALA A 116 0.13 -14.93 4.88
CA ALA A 116 0.51 -14.18 3.68
C ALA A 116 0.10 -14.90 2.39
N VAL A 117 0.21 -16.24 2.36
CA VAL A 117 -0.02 -17.04 1.15
C VAL A 117 -1.39 -17.69 1.15
N ARG A 118 -2.10 -17.59 0.03
CA ARG A 118 -3.28 -18.40 -0.30
C ARG A 118 -3.06 -19.14 -1.60
N VAL A 119 -3.50 -20.40 -1.66
CA VAL A 119 -3.49 -21.23 -2.87
C VAL A 119 -4.94 -21.64 -3.14
N ASN A 120 -5.48 -21.28 -4.31
CA ASN A 120 -6.89 -21.50 -4.69
C ASN A 120 -7.86 -21.03 -3.59
N GLY A 121 -7.61 -19.84 -3.02
CA GLY A 121 -8.39 -19.25 -1.93
C GLY A 121 -8.14 -19.78 -0.52
N ALA A 122 -7.49 -20.93 -0.36
CA ALA A 122 -7.19 -21.51 0.95
C ALA A 122 -5.88 -20.95 1.51
N ALA A 123 -5.88 -20.56 2.79
CA ALA A 123 -4.66 -20.14 3.48
C ALA A 123 -3.63 -21.28 3.52
N GLN A 124 -2.40 -20.98 3.11
CA GLN A 124 -1.30 -21.94 3.01
C GLN A 124 -0.12 -21.46 3.87
N GLU A 125 0.08 -22.11 5.01
CA GLU A 125 1.28 -21.89 5.81
C GLU A 125 2.48 -22.55 5.14
N ILE A 126 3.56 -21.79 4.94
CA ILE A 126 4.84 -22.29 4.43
C ILE A 126 5.88 -21.98 5.51
N ALA A 127 6.55 -23.01 6.02
CA ALA A 127 7.63 -22.82 6.97
C ALA A 127 8.78 -22.04 6.32
N ASP A 128 9.50 -21.26 7.12
CA ASP A 128 10.72 -20.61 6.65
C ASP A 128 11.71 -21.64 6.09
N GLN A 129 12.40 -21.29 5.00
CA GLN A 129 13.33 -22.15 4.25
C GLN A 129 12.69 -23.48 3.80
N SER A 130 11.42 -23.44 3.42
CA SER A 130 10.67 -24.60 2.94
C SER A 130 9.95 -24.30 1.64
N MET A 131 9.53 -25.36 0.95
CA MET A 131 8.73 -25.27 -0.28
C MET A 131 7.43 -26.05 -0.18
N VAL A 132 6.47 -25.66 -1.02
CA VAL A 132 5.23 -26.40 -1.31
C VAL A 132 5.05 -26.51 -2.81
N PHE A 133 4.42 -27.60 -3.26
CA PHE A 133 4.08 -27.79 -4.67
C PHE A 133 2.68 -27.26 -4.96
N VAL A 134 2.54 -26.63 -6.12
CA VAL A 134 1.27 -26.18 -6.71
C VAL A 134 1.18 -26.82 -8.10
N GLY A 135 0.67 -28.05 -8.15
CA GLY A 135 0.72 -28.86 -9.37
C GLY A 135 2.16 -29.26 -9.71
N HIS A 136 2.62 -28.90 -10.90
CA HIS A 136 4.02 -29.09 -11.33
C HIS A 136 4.95 -27.93 -10.92
N ASP A 137 4.35 -26.82 -10.50
CA ASP A 137 5.03 -25.61 -10.09
C ASP A 137 5.22 -25.61 -8.56
N ARG A 138 5.92 -24.61 -8.03
CA ARG A 138 6.29 -24.58 -6.60
C ARG A 138 6.40 -23.18 -6.04
N ILE A 139 6.20 -23.07 -4.73
CA ILE A 139 6.44 -21.87 -3.93
C ILE A 139 7.51 -22.20 -2.91
N TYR A 140 8.59 -21.43 -2.90
CA TYR A 140 9.64 -21.47 -1.86
C TYR A 140 9.54 -20.21 -0.99
N ARG A 141 9.79 -20.34 0.31
CA ARG A 141 9.83 -19.23 1.26
C ARG A 141 11.20 -19.10 1.91
N ASP A 142 11.73 -17.88 1.94
CA ASP A 142 12.86 -17.47 2.77
C ASP A 142 12.53 -16.16 3.48
N GLY A 143 12.30 -16.23 4.79
CA GLY A 143 11.82 -15.12 5.61
C GLY A 143 10.50 -14.54 5.10
N ASP A 144 10.58 -13.31 4.62
CA ASP A 144 9.47 -12.52 4.07
C ASP A 144 9.45 -12.54 2.53
N THR A 145 10.37 -13.26 1.90
CA THR A 145 10.45 -13.44 0.45
C THR A 145 9.88 -14.79 0.04
N TYR A 146 9.05 -14.76 -1.00
CA TYR A 146 8.42 -15.92 -1.62
C TYR A 146 8.83 -15.99 -3.09
N ILE A 147 9.29 -17.16 -3.52
CA ILE A 147 9.72 -17.42 -4.89
C ILE A 147 8.77 -18.44 -5.49
N LEU A 148 7.93 -18.00 -6.41
CA LEU A 148 7.01 -18.85 -7.16
C LEU A 148 7.68 -19.22 -8.47
N VAL A 149 7.85 -20.51 -8.73
CA VAL A 149 8.48 -20.99 -9.97
C VAL A 149 7.46 -21.67 -10.86
N HIS A 150 7.38 -21.17 -12.09
CA HIS A 150 6.55 -21.64 -13.16
C HIS A 150 7.41 -22.36 -14.20
N THR A 151 7.05 -23.60 -14.52
CA THR A 151 7.74 -24.41 -15.54
C THR A 151 6.98 -24.37 -16.84
N ARG A 152 7.64 -24.50 -18.00
CA ARG A 152 6.94 -24.45 -19.29
C ARG A 152 5.95 -25.61 -19.52
N ASP A 153 6.33 -26.82 -19.12
CA ASP A 153 5.58 -28.05 -19.41
C ASP A 153 5.52 -29.01 -18.20
N GLY A 154 5.77 -28.48 -17.01
CA GLY A 154 5.92 -29.25 -15.77
C GLY A 154 7.34 -29.77 -15.52
N SER A 155 8.30 -29.49 -16.40
CA SER A 155 9.72 -29.82 -16.22
C SER A 155 10.59 -28.57 -16.03
N MET A 156 11.51 -28.63 -15.06
CA MET A 156 12.55 -27.60 -14.87
C MET A 156 13.63 -27.69 -15.97
N ASP A 157 13.79 -28.86 -16.61
CA ASP A 157 14.81 -29.10 -17.64
C ASP A 157 14.53 -28.35 -18.96
N THR A 158 13.29 -27.90 -19.16
CA THR A 158 12.81 -27.27 -20.39
C THR A 158 12.68 -25.75 -20.27
N GLY A 159 13.17 -25.18 -19.16
CA GLY A 159 13.06 -23.76 -18.84
C GLY A 159 11.99 -23.48 -17.80
N TYR A 160 12.18 -22.39 -17.06
CA TYR A 160 11.32 -21.98 -15.95
C TYR A 160 11.39 -20.45 -15.78
N SER A 161 10.28 -19.86 -15.36
CA SER A 161 10.19 -18.47 -14.92
C SER A 161 10.01 -18.42 -13.41
N ALA A 162 10.34 -17.28 -12.80
CA ALA A 162 10.14 -17.05 -11.39
C ALA A 162 9.43 -15.72 -11.12
N VAL A 163 8.55 -15.71 -10.12
CA VAL A 163 8.00 -14.49 -9.53
C VAL A 163 8.49 -14.42 -8.09
N VAL A 164 9.20 -13.35 -7.77
CA VAL A 164 9.72 -13.08 -6.43
C VAL A 164 8.85 -12.01 -5.78
N VAL A 165 8.21 -12.35 -4.68
CA VAL A 165 7.37 -11.44 -3.90
C VAL A 165 7.96 -11.29 -2.51
N THR A 166 8.38 -10.09 -2.15
CA THR A 166 8.94 -9.78 -0.82
C THR A 166 7.97 -8.91 -0.05
N LEU A 167 7.57 -9.35 1.15
CA LEU A 167 6.79 -8.52 2.05
C LEU A 167 7.69 -7.47 2.70
N VAL A 168 7.31 -6.21 2.62
CA VAL A 168 8.02 -5.11 3.29
C VAL A 168 7.02 -4.29 4.08
N GLY A 169 6.91 -4.56 5.38
CA GLY A 169 5.89 -3.94 6.21
C GLY A 169 4.48 -4.26 5.71
N THR A 170 3.75 -3.24 5.25
CA THR A 170 2.38 -3.36 4.70
C THR A 170 2.32 -3.39 3.18
N ARG A 171 3.46 -3.47 2.48
CA ARG A 171 3.54 -3.54 1.01
C ARG A 171 4.24 -4.81 0.55
N VAL A 172 4.24 -5.03 -0.76
CA VAL A 172 4.99 -6.09 -1.42
C VAL A 172 5.85 -5.51 -2.54
N ASP A 173 7.09 -5.99 -2.66
CA ASP A 173 7.93 -5.78 -3.83
C ASP A 173 7.82 -7.00 -4.74
N ILE A 174 7.62 -6.78 -6.04
CA ILE A 174 7.38 -7.85 -7.02
C ILE A 174 8.48 -7.80 -8.09
N GLY A 175 9.25 -8.88 -8.19
CA GLY A 175 10.17 -9.14 -9.30
C GLY A 175 9.62 -10.26 -10.18
N VAL A 176 9.66 -10.08 -11.49
CA VAL A 176 9.28 -11.11 -12.47
C VAL A 176 10.51 -11.44 -13.30
N ALA A 177 10.92 -12.70 -13.26
CA ALA A 177 12.06 -13.24 -14.00
C ALA A 177 11.53 -14.21 -15.07
N LEU A 178 11.67 -13.85 -16.35
CA LEU A 178 11.20 -14.67 -17.45
C LEU A 178 12.34 -15.40 -18.14
N ASP A 179 12.08 -16.66 -18.50
CA ASP A 179 12.92 -17.40 -19.43
C ASP A 179 12.65 -16.92 -20.87
N THR A 180 13.67 -17.00 -21.71
CA THR A 180 13.66 -16.67 -23.15
C THR A 180 12.54 -17.34 -23.95
N PHE A 181 11.94 -18.44 -23.50
CA PHE A 181 10.78 -19.01 -24.19
C PHE A 181 9.54 -18.09 -24.18
N TRP A 182 9.50 -17.08 -23.30
CA TRP A 182 8.47 -16.04 -23.27
C TRP A 182 8.77 -14.83 -24.17
N MET A 183 9.93 -14.78 -24.82
CA MET A 183 10.34 -13.61 -25.61
C MET A 183 9.30 -13.31 -26.71
N GLY A 184 8.72 -12.12 -26.68
CA GLY A 184 7.64 -11.67 -27.58
C GLY A 184 6.33 -12.47 -27.45
N GLN A 185 6.14 -13.25 -26.39
CA GLN A 185 4.97 -14.10 -26.12
C GLN A 185 4.28 -13.74 -24.81
N VAL A 186 4.57 -12.56 -24.29
CA VAL A 186 3.91 -11.99 -23.12
C VAL A 186 3.44 -10.56 -23.41
N GLU A 187 2.53 -10.07 -22.59
CA GLU A 187 2.05 -8.69 -22.64
C GLU A 187 1.59 -8.25 -21.24
N GLY A 188 1.60 -6.95 -20.98
CA GLY A 188 1.18 -6.38 -19.70
C GLY A 188 1.85 -5.04 -19.41
N LEU A 189 1.72 -4.58 -18.17
CA LEU A 189 2.43 -3.38 -17.70
C LEU A 189 3.97 -3.54 -17.71
N LEU A 190 4.50 -4.77 -17.71
CA LEU A 190 5.94 -5.05 -17.78
C LEU A 190 6.46 -5.26 -19.22
N GLY A 191 5.67 -4.87 -20.23
CA GLY A 191 6.07 -4.92 -21.63
C GLY A 191 5.81 -6.27 -22.30
N ASN A 192 6.42 -6.47 -23.47
CA ASN A 192 6.23 -7.69 -24.27
C ASN A 192 7.47 -8.60 -24.33
N PHE A 193 8.56 -8.16 -23.70
CA PHE A 193 9.82 -8.90 -23.60
C PHE A 193 10.37 -9.30 -24.98
N ASP A 194 10.42 -8.38 -25.94
CA ASP A 194 10.94 -8.62 -27.29
C ASP A 194 12.35 -8.04 -27.52
N GLY A 195 12.93 -7.42 -26.48
CA GLY A 195 14.23 -6.76 -26.49
C GLY A 195 14.17 -5.30 -26.97
N ASN A 196 12.99 -4.70 -27.13
CA ASN A 196 12.83 -3.33 -27.56
C ASN A 196 11.98 -2.49 -26.57
N PRO A 197 12.61 -1.61 -25.77
CA PRO A 197 11.87 -0.81 -24.80
C PRO A 197 10.91 0.22 -25.43
N ASP A 198 11.08 0.56 -26.71
CA ASP A 198 10.29 1.60 -27.37
C ASP A 198 8.82 1.19 -27.62
N ASN A 199 8.49 -0.11 -27.55
CA ASN A 199 7.14 -0.66 -27.73
C ASN A 199 6.63 -1.44 -26.50
N ASP A 200 7.14 -1.17 -25.31
CA ASP A 200 6.65 -1.82 -24.10
C ASP A 200 5.30 -1.26 -23.62
N LEU A 201 5.02 0.04 -23.83
CA LEU A 201 3.79 0.68 -23.36
C LEU A 201 2.68 0.62 -24.40
N MET A 202 2.24 -0.60 -24.71
CA MET A 202 1.17 -0.88 -25.67
C MET A 202 -0.20 -0.98 -24.99
N LEU A 203 -1.24 -0.54 -25.70
CA LEU A 203 -2.61 -0.90 -25.40
C LEU A 203 -2.82 -2.41 -25.61
N ALA A 204 -3.79 -3.01 -24.91
CA ALA A 204 -4.01 -4.46 -24.97
C ALA A 204 -4.54 -4.97 -26.33
N ASP A 205 -4.94 -4.06 -27.24
CA ASP A 205 -5.25 -4.43 -28.62
C ASP A 205 -4.00 -4.60 -29.51
N GLY A 206 -2.82 -4.22 -29.01
CA GLY A 206 -1.56 -4.25 -29.74
C GLY A 206 -1.48 -3.27 -30.91
N GLU A 207 -2.46 -2.37 -31.09
CA GLU A 207 -2.51 -1.46 -32.23
C GLU A 207 -1.85 -0.11 -31.95
N ARG A 208 -1.76 0.30 -30.68
CA ARG A 208 -1.27 1.63 -30.30
C ARG A 208 -0.40 1.58 -29.05
N GLN A 209 0.60 2.45 -29.03
CA GLN A 209 1.42 2.74 -27.85
C GLN A 209 1.02 4.05 -27.19
N LEU A 210 1.44 4.23 -25.94
CA LEU A 210 1.35 5.50 -25.24
C LEU A 210 2.10 6.63 -25.97
N THR A 211 1.59 7.86 -25.78
CA THR A 211 2.22 9.07 -26.30
C THR A 211 3.45 9.43 -25.46
N MET A 212 4.54 9.81 -26.13
CA MET A 212 5.77 10.29 -25.50
C MET A 212 5.98 11.79 -25.80
N PRO A 213 6.39 12.62 -24.82
CA PRO A 213 6.54 12.32 -23.39
C PRO A 213 5.22 11.82 -22.75
N LEU A 214 5.32 11.04 -21.67
CA LEU A 214 4.16 10.45 -20.99
C LEU A 214 3.22 11.56 -20.50
N VAL A 215 1.93 11.34 -20.73
CA VAL A 215 0.85 12.26 -20.33
C VAL A 215 -0.19 11.54 -19.50
N PHE A 216 -0.90 12.31 -18.67
CA PHE A 216 -1.87 11.78 -17.72
C PHE A 216 -2.99 10.94 -18.38
N GLY A 217 -3.75 11.52 -19.30
CA GLY A 217 -4.95 10.90 -19.88
C GLY A 217 -5.01 11.02 -21.41
N ASP A 218 -6.06 10.46 -21.99
CA ASP A 218 -6.23 10.40 -23.44
C ASP A 218 -6.77 11.71 -24.04
N ASP A 219 -6.33 12.05 -25.24
CA ASP A 219 -7.06 12.94 -26.17
C ASP A 219 -7.14 12.25 -27.54
N PRO A 220 -8.16 11.42 -27.78
CA PRO A 220 -8.30 10.67 -29.04
C PRO A 220 -8.43 11.57 -30.28
N LYS A 221 -8.82 12.84 -30.12
CA LYS A 221 -8.90 13.78 -31.26
C LYS A 221 -7.51 14.23 -31.72
N GLN A 222 -6.53 14.17 -30.83
CA GLN A 222 -5.13 14.47 -31.09
C GLN A 222 -4.27 13.19 -31.20
N GLU A 223 -4.91 12.02 -31.18
CA GLU A 223 -4.25 10.70 -31.15
C GLU A 223 -3.33 10.52 -29.92
N ILE A 224 -3.66 11.21 -28.82
CA ILE A 224 -2.94 11.12 -27.55
C ILE A 224 -3.53 10.00 -26.70
N TRP A 225 -2.66 9.11 -26.23
CA TRP A 225 -2.98 8.01 -25.31
C TRP A 225 -2.08 8.16 -24.07
N GLY A 226 -2.70 8.32 -22.90
CA GLY A 226 -2.03 8.57 -21.63
C GLY A 226 -2.06 7.36 -20.70
N VAL A 227 -1.25 7.42 -19.66
CA VAL A 227 -1.06 6.31 -18.70
C VAL A 227 -2.37 5.96 -17.98
N TYR A 228 -3.12 6.97 -17.53
CA TYR A 228 -4.36 6.83 -16.76
C TYR A 228 -5.62 6.97 -17.62
N GLY A 229 -5.47 6.83 -18.94
CA GLY A 229 -6.58 6.70 -19.90
C GLY A 229 -6.89 5.24 -20.20
N ARG A 230 -7.06 4.91 -21.49
CA ARG A 230 -7.35 3.55 -21.95
C ARG A 230 -6.30 2.53 -21.54
N PHE A 231 -5.03 2.90 -21.45
CA PHE A 231 -3.95 1.97 -21.05
C PHE A 231 -4.19 1.36 -19.66
N ARG A 232 -4.51 2.19 -18.65
CA ARG A 232 -4.92 1.71 -17.32
C ARG A 232 -6.12 0.75 -17.40
N GLU A 233 -7.14 1.09 -18.18
CA GLU A 233 -8.36 0.29 -18.29
C GLU A 233 -8.13 -1.06 -19.00
N ASP A 234 -7.32 -1.06 -20.05
CA ASP A 234 -6.99 -2.25 -20.85
C ASP A 234 -6.26 -3.30 -20.00
N TRP A 235 -5.43 -2.86 -19.04
CA TRP A 235 -4.66 -3.74 -18.14
C TRP A 235 -5.35 -4.00 -16.79
N ARG A 236 -6.56 -3.47 -16.58
CA ARG A 236 -7.31 -3.65 -15.32
C ARG A 236 -7.84 -5.08 -15.20
N VAL A 237 -7.63 -5.66 -14.03
CA VAL A 237 -8.21 -6.96 -13.65
C VAL A 237 -9.71 -6.81 -13.40
N THR A 238 -10.47 -7.81 -13.83
CA THR A 238 -11.94 -7.85 -13.74
C THR A 238 -12.41 -9.07 -12.96
N GLU A 239 -13.70 -9.13 -12.64
CA GLU A 239 -14.31 -10.30 -11.98
C GLU A 239 -14.10 -11.60 -12.78
N GLU A 240 -13.91 -11.50 -14.10
CA GLU A 240 -13.72 -12.65 -14.98
C GLU A 240 -12.25 -13.08 -15.10
N THR A 241 -11.31 -12.18 -14.77
CA THR A 241 -9.87 -12.38 -14.98
C THR A 241 -9.05 -12.40 -13.69
N THR A 242 -9.66 -12.11 -12.53
CA THR A 242 -8.93 -12.02 -11.27
C THR A 242 -8.37 -13.36 -10.80
N LEU A 243 -7.11 -13.32 -10.34
CA LEU A 243 -6.43 -14.41 -9.65
C LEU A 243 -6.45 -14.21 -8.12
N PHE A 244 -7.01 -13.11 -7.65
CA PHE A 244 -7.04 -12.78 -6.23
C PHE A 244 -8.19 -13.45 -5.50
N SER A 245 -7.98 -13.68 -4.20
CA SER A 245 -9.03 -14.10 -3.29
C SER A 245 -9.50 -12.92 -2.45
N TYR A 246 -10.81 -12.86 -2.20
CA TYR A 246 -11.48 -11.71 -1.59
C TYR A 246 -12.15 -12.08 -0.27
N ALA A 247 -12.33 -11.08 0.60
CA ALA A 247 -13.27 -11.21 1.70
C ALA A 247 -14.71 -11.20 1.17
N ALA A 248 -15.69 -11.42 2.06
CA ALA A 248 -17.09 -11.25 1.69
C ALA A 248 -17.34 -9.80 1.23
N ASP A 249 -18.11 -9.66 0.14
CA ASP A 249 -18.50 -8.38 -0.45
C ASP A 249 -17.36 -7.54 -1.09
N GLU A 250 -16.17 -8.13 -1.24
CA GLU A 250 -15.05 -7.55 -1.99
C GLU A 250 -14.86 -8.21 -3.36
N GLY A 251 -14.22 -7.50 -4.28
CA GLY A 251 -13.84 -7.94 -5.62
C GLY A 251 -12.88 -6.94 -6.27
N PRO A 252 -12.42 -7.14 -7.51
CA PRO A 252 -11.55 -6.18 -8.22
C PRO A 252 -12.09 -4.74 -8.20
N ASN A 253 -13.41 -4.59 -8.32
CA ASN A 253 -14.05 -3.28 -8.34
C ASN A 253 -14.03 -2.56 -6.99
N SER A 254 -13.89 -3.27 -5.86
CA SER A 254 -13.78 -2.62 -4.55
C SER A 254 -12.39 -2.01 -4.33
N PHE A 255 -11.35 -2.46 -5.07
CA PHE A 255 -10.00 -1.90 -5.00
C PHE A 255 -9.74 -0.80 -6.06
N TYR A 256 -10.55 -0.75 -7.11
CA TYR A 256 -10.38 0.21 -8.20
C TYR A 256 -10.96 1.58 -7.84
N LEU A 257 -10.13 2.63 -7.95
CA LEU A 257 -10.57 4.02 -7.82
C LEU A 257 -10.36 4.74 -9.16
N PRO A 258 -11.43 5.06 -9.92
CA PRO A 258 -11.31 5.60 -11.27
C PRO A 258 -10.65 6.99 -11.33
N ASP A 259 -10.80 7.77 -10.25
CA ASP A 259 -10.27 9.13 -10.14
C ASP A 259 -8.92 9.18 -9.41
N TYR A 260 -8.26 8.03 -9.21
CA TYR A 260 -6.95 7.94 -8.57
C TYR A 260 -5.88 7.38 -9.53
N PRO A 261 -4.72 8.05 -9.68
CA PRO A 261 -4.37 9.33 -9.07
C PRO A 261 -5.12 10.50 -9.72
N THR A 262 -5.15 11.66 -9.09
CA THR A 262 -5.73 12.89 -9.66
C THR A 262 -4.77 13.61 -10.60
N ARG A 263 -3.46 13.40 -10.46
CA ARG A 263 -2.42 13.93 -11.33
C ARG A 263 -1.17 13.06 -11.35
N MET A 264 -0.32 13.26 -12.35
CA MET A 264 1.04 12.71 -12.35
C MET A 264 1.92 13.53 -11.40
N ILE A 265 2.70 12.84 -10.58
CA ILE A 265 3.71 13.43 -9.68
C ILE A 265 5.09 13.17 -10.28
N THR A 266 5.99 14.15 -10.17
CA THR A 266 7.40 14.04 -10.52
C THR A 266 8.27 14.73 -9.47
N LEU A 267 9.59 14.50 -9.51
CA LEU A 267 10.55 15.20 -8.65
C LEU A 267 10.54 16.73 -8.81
N ASP A 268 10.00 17.25 -9.92
CA ASP A 268 9.86 18.69 -10.16
C ASP A 268 8.68 19.32 -9.43
N ASP A 269 7.77 18.51 -8.87
CA ASP A 269 6.63 18.99 -8.07
C ASP A 269 6.99 19.33 -6.62
N PHE A 270 8.19 18.95 -6.18
CA PHE A 270 8.68 19.17 -4.81
C PHE A 270 9.62 20.37 -4.72
N ASP A 271 9.67 21.01 -3.56
CA ASP A 271 10.59 22.12 -3.33
C ASP A 271 12.05 21.64 -3.29
N GLU A 272 12.95 22.55 -3.65
CA GLU A 272 14.38 22.23 -3.79
C GLU A 272 15.03 21.78 -2.46
N VAL A 273 14.51 22.23 -1.31
CA VAL A 273 15.08 21.90 0.00
C VAL A 273 14.74 20.46 0.36
N ASP A 274 13.47 20.08 0.28
CA ASP A 274 13.03 18.73 0.61
C ASP A 274 13.60 17.73 -0.40
N ARG A 275 13.61 18.06 -1.71
CA ARG A 275 14.24 17.21 -2.72
C ARG A 275 15.74 16.99 -2.45
N SER A 276 16.49 18.05 -2.14
CA SER A 276 17.93 17.91 -1.83
C SER A 276 18.18 17.04 -0.59
N ALA A 277 17.29 17.11 0.41
CA ALA A 277 17.38 16.29 1.61
C ALA A 277 17.10 14.80 1.32
N ALA A 278 16.10 14.50 0.47
CA ALA A 278 15.80 13.14 0.04
C ALA A 278 16.92 12.57 -0.88
N GLU A 279 17.45 13.37 -1.81
CA GLU A 279 18.61 13.01 -2.65
C GLU A 279 19.83 12.63 -1.81
N GLN A 280 20.12 13.39 -0.76
CA GLN A 280 21.22 13.08 0.16
C GLN A 280 21.01 11.75 0.88
N GLN A 281 19.79 11.47 1.36
CA GLN A 281 19.47 10.20 2.02
C GLN A 281 19.63 9.01 1.08
N ALA A 282 19.13 9.11 -0.16
CA ALA A 282 19.31 8.07 -1.17
C ALA A 282 20.79 7.84 -1.50
N ALA A 283 21.59 8.91 -1.62
CA ALA A 283 23.02 8.81 -1.86
C ALA A 283 23.78 8.16 -0.68
N ASP A 284 23.43 8.52 0.55
CA ASP A 284 24.00 7.93 1.77
C ASP A 284 23.62 6.44 1.93
N ALA A 285 22.47 6.03 1.37
CA ALA A 285 22.07 4.64 1.27
C ALA A 285 22.87 3.85 0.22
N GLY A 286 23.70 4.52 -0.59
CA GLY A 286 24.56 3.90 -1.61
C GLY A 286 23.97 3.90 -3.01
N LEU A 287 22.81 4.51 -3.24
CA LEU A 287 22.23 4.67 -4.57
C LEU A 287 22.98 5.76 -5.34
N LYS A 288 23.23 5.51 -6.63
CA LYS A 288 23.99 6.44 -7.47
C LYS A 288 23.11 7.57 -8.00
N PRO A 289 23.43 8.85 -7.74
CA PRO A 289 22.63 9.97 -8.22
C PRO A 289 22.33 9.94 -9.73
N GLY A 290 21.07 10.20 -10.07
CA GLY A 290 20.57 10.29 -11.45
C GLY A 290 20.32 8.95 -12.14
N THR A 291 20.44 7.81 -11.45
CA THR A 291 19.93 6.52 -11.96
C THR A 291 18.43 6.40 -11.71
N PHE A 292 17.77 5.49 -12.44
CA PHE A 292 16.35 5.17 -12.23
C PHE A 292 16.04 4.82 -10.77
N ALA A 293 16.76 3.84 -10.20
CA ALA A 293 16.57 3.44 -8.81
C ALA A 293 16.81 4.58 -7.80
N PHE A 294 17.77 5.48 -8.07
CA PHE A 294 17.98 6.65 -7.22
C PHE A 294 16.80 7.63 -7.28
N ASN A 295 16.36 8.00 -8.48
CA ASN A 295 15.27 8.97 -8.65
C ASN A 295 13.96 8.45 -8.03
N ASN A 296 13.70 7.16 -8.17
CA ASN A 296 12.56 6.48 -7.57
C ASN A 296 12.63 6.52 -6.04
N ALA A 297 13.77 6.14 -5.46
CA ALA A 297 13.98 6.20 -4.01
C ALA A 297 13.79 7.61 -3.44
N VAL A 298 14.20 8.64 -4.20
CA VAL A 298 13.98 10.04 -3.81
C VAL A 298 12.48 10.38 -3.87
N LEU A 299 11.76 9.94 -4.91
CA LEU A 299 10.32 10.17 -5.04
C LEU A 299 9.55 9.47 -3.91
N ASP A 300 9.82 8.18 -3.67
CA ASP A 300 9.25 7.38 -2.58
C ASP A 300 9.45 8.09 -1.22
N LEU A 301 10.67 8.56 -0.93
CA LEU A 301 10.97 9.28 0.32
C LEU A 301 10.19 10.59 0.45
N LEU A 302 10.04 11.34 -0.63
CA LEU A 302 9.30 12.60 -0.64
C LEU A 302 7.80 12.39 -0.45
N LEU A 303 7.25 11.31 -1.03
CA LEU A 303 5.84 10.98 -0.97
C LEU A 303 5.43 10.32 0.36
N THR A 304 6.30 9.49 0.93
CA THR A 304 5.95 8.61 2.05
C THR A 304 6.69 8.95 3.34
N GLY A 305 7.90 9.52 3.26
CA GLY A 305 8.82 9.65 4.39
C GLY A 305 9.31 8.32 4.98
N ASP A 306 9.07 7.19 4.29
CA ASP A 306 9.42 5.85 4.77
C ASP A 306 10.76 5.38 4.16
N GLU A 307 11.79 5.29 5.00
CA GLU A 307 13.13 4.86 4.59
C GLU A 307 13.18 3.42 4.06
N SER A 308 12.17 2.58 4.35
CA SER A 308 12.16 1.20 3.86
C SER A 308 12.09 1.11 2.33
N TYR A 309 11.64 2.15 1.63
CA TYR A 309 11.69 2.23 0.17
C TYR A 309 13.13 2.34 -0.38
N LEU A 310 14.08 2.85 0.42
CA LEU A 310 15.50 2.85 0.04
C LEU A 310 16.04 1.42 -0.13
N GLU A 311 15.59 0.47 0.70
CA GLU A 311 16.00 -0.92 0.58
C GLU A 311 15.39 -1.58 -0.67
N SER A 312 14.11 -1.31 -0.96
CA SER A 312 13.44 -1.73 -2.20
C SER A 312 14.20 -1.22 -3.44
N ALA A 313 14.57 0.05 -3.46
CA ALA A 313 15.32 0.65 -4.57
C ALA A 313 16.74 0.08 -4.75
N LYS A 314 17.42 -0.32 -3.65
CA LYS A 314 18.73 -0.99 -3.76
C LYS A 314 18.64 -2.32 -4.48
N VAL A 315 17.60 -3.11 -4.21
CA VAL A 315 17.38 -4.39 -4.88
C VAL A 315 17.25 -4.17 -6.39
N VAL A 316 16.46 -3.18 -6.82
CA VAL A 316 16.32 -2.82 -8.24
C VAL A 316 17.64 -2.31 -8.81
N ASN A 317 18.37 -1.45 -8.10
CA ASN A 317 19.67 -0.93 -8.54
C ASN A 317 20.66 -2.07 -8.80
N THR A 318 20.74 -3.03 -7.89
CA THR A 318 21.64 -4.18 -8.03
C THR A 318 21.25 -5.06 -9.21
N ALA A 319 19.94 -5.29 -9.43
CA ALA A 319 19.48 -6.04 -10.60
C ALA A 319 19.82 -5.32 -11.93
N ILE A 320 19.68 -3.99 -11.98
CA ILE A 320 20.09 -3.19 -13.14
C ILE A 320 21.60 -3.29 -13.37
N GLU A 321 22.41 -3.14 -12.33
CA GLU A 321 23.87 -3.25 -12.43
C GLU A 321 24.29 -4.64 -12.93
N GLN A 322 23.64 -5.69 -12.47
CA GLN A 322 23.87 -7.06 -12.94
C GLN A 322 23.50 -7.23 -14.41
N ARG A 323 22.33 -6.71 -14.83
CA ARG A 323 21.90 -6.73 -16.24
C ARG A 323 22.94 -6.06 -17.14
N ILE A 324 23.42 -4.87 -16.76
CA ILE A 324 24.45 -4.13 -17.52
C ILE A 324 25.80 -4.87 -17.50
N SER A 325 26.12 -5.60 -16.43
CA SER A 325 27.34 -6.41 -16.38
C SER A 325 27.29 -7.60 -17.34
N ASN A 326 26.13 -8.27 -17.42
CA ASN A 326 25.89 -9.41 -18.31
C ASN A 326 25.78 -8.98 -19.78
N ASP A 327 25.09 -7.87 -20.05
CA ASP A 327 24.99 -7.23 -21.36
C ASP A 327 25.35 -5.74 -21.26
N PRO A 328 26.59 -5.35 -21.62
CA PRO A 328 27.02 -3.95 -21.61
C PRO A 328 26.27 -3.05 -22.60
N THR A 329 25.42 -3.61 -23.47
CA THR A 329 24.54 -2.85 -24.37
C THR A 329 23.15 -2.62 -23.81
N ALA A 330 22.78 -3.26 -22.69
CA ALA A 330 21.53 -3.02 -21.99
C ALA A 330 21.49 -1.57 -21.47
N ILE A 331 20.34 -0.92 -21.66
CA ILE A 331 20.10 0.46 -21.25
C ILE A 331 18.79 0.48 -20.48
N VAL A 332 18.78 1.18 -19.34
CA VAL A 332 17.54 1.55 -18.68
C VAL A 332 17.12 2.92 -19.21
N THR A 333 15.94 2.99 -19.81
CA THR A 333 15.35 4.22 -20.35
C THR A 333 14.19 4.66 -19.48
N THR A 334 14.12 5.95 -19.18
CA THR A 334 12.98 6.54 -18.46
C THR A 334 12.39 7.63 -19.35
N PRO A 335 11.16 7.47 -19.86
CA PRO A 335 10.53 8.51 -20.67
C PRO A 335 10.41 9.83 -19.90
N GLU A 336 10.51 10.95 -20.61
CA GLU A 336 10.08 12.23 -20.05
C GLU A 336 8.59 12.19 -19.73
N VAL A 337 8.20 12.83 -18.62
CA VAL A 337 6.80 12.97 -18.20
C VAL A 337 6.38 14.43 -18.44
N ALA A 338 5.43 14.64 -19.35
CA ALA A 338 4.82 15.96 -19.56
C ALA A 338 3.77 16.29 -18.50
N GLY A 339 3.39 15.30 -17.70
CA GLY A 339 2.47 15.43 -16.58
C GLY A 339 1.01 15.48 -17.01
N GLY A 340 0.22 16.23 -16.26
CA GLY A 340 -1.22 16.37 -16.45
C GLY A 340 -2.01 15.90 -15.24
N ALA A 341 -3.31 16.20 -15.27
CA ALA A 341 -4.23 15.94 -14.18
C ALA A 341 -5.65 15.70 -14.70
N LEU A 342 -6.45 15.00 -13.91
CA LEU A 342 -7.89 14.98 -14.05
C LEU A 342 -8.43 16.42 -14.05
N GLN A 343 -9.46 16.63 -14.85
CA GLN A 343 -10.16 17.90 -14.94
C GLN A 343 -11.45 17.83 -14.12
N ASP A 344 -11.98 18.99 -13.78
CA ASP A 344 -13.27 19.14 -13.11
C ASP A 344 -13.38 18.37 -11.77
N LEU A 345 -12.25 18.23 -11.06
CA LEU A 345 -12.21 17.74 -9.68
C LEU A 345 -12.91 18.73 -8.75
N LEU A 346 -13.51 18.17 -7.70
CA LEU A 346 -14.14 18.90 -6.62
C LEU A 346 -13.31 18.76 -5.35
N THR A 347 -13.27 19.83 -4.58
CA THR A 347 -12.53 19.88 -3.31
C THR A 347 -13.47 19.62 -2.14
N VAL A 348 -13.05 18.77 -1.21
CA VAL A 348 -13.67 18.60 0.11
C VAL A 348 -12.68 19.04 1.18
N SER A 349 -13.04 20.01 2.00
CA SER A 349 -12.18 20.53 3.07
C SER A 349 -12.90 20.79 4.39
N GLY A 350 -12.14 20.68 5.48
CA GLY A 350 -12.63 20.85 6.83
C GLY A 350 -11.50 20.97 7.86
N GLN A 351 -11.89 21.14 9.10
CA GLN A 351 -10.99 21.28 10.25
C GLN A 351 -11.29 20.25 11.34
N LEU A 352 -10.25 19.88 12.08
CA LEU A 352 -10.35 18.99 13.23
C LEU A 352 -10.14 19.78 14.52
N GLN A 353 -11.15 19.80 15.39
CA GLN A 353 -11.08 20.50 16.67
C GLN A 353 -11.54 19.60 17.80
N SER A 354 -11.04 19.80 19.00
CA SER A 354 -11.55 19.09 20.16
C SER A 354 -12.94 19.63 20.54
N SER A 355 -13.63 18.96 21.48
CA SER A 355 -14.92 19.43 21.98
C SER A 355 -14.91 20.84 22.57
N ASN A 356 -13.75 21.37 22.97
CA ASN A 356 -13.60 22.72 23.51
C ASN A 356 -13.19 23.78 22.45
N GLY A 357 -13.05 23.39 21.18
CA GLY A 357 -12.63 24.26 20.08
C GLY A 357 -11.11 24.41 19.91
N GLU A 358 -10.29 23.60 20.59
CA GLU A 358 -8.85 23.55 20.37
C GLU A 358 -8.49 22.78 19.10
N ASP A 359 -7.57 23.32 18.29
CA ASP A 359 -7.12 22.70 17.05
C ASP A 359 -6.36 21.39 17.32
N LEU A 360 -6.74 20.32 16.62
CA LEU A 360 -6.11 19.00 16.73
C LEU A 360 -5.19 18.75 15.53
N THR A 361 -3.89 18.88 15.75
CA THR A 361 -2.86 18.72 14.70
C THR A 361 -2.28 17.32 14.66
N GLY A 362 -1.80 16.86 13.51
CA GLY A 362 -1.17 15.54 13.37
C GLY A 362 -2.19 14.40 13.37
N ALA A 363 -3.44 14.68 13.03
CA ALA A 363 -4.43 13.66 12.77
C ALA A 363 -4.30 13.15 11.33
N THR A 364 -4.73 11.91 11.14
CA THR A 364 -4.85 11.26 9.84
C THR A 364 -6.32 11.21 9.47
N VAL A 365 -6.70 11.92 8.42
CA VAL A 365 -8.06 11.90 7.86
C VAL A 365 -8.12 10.86 6.77
N THR A 366 -9.17 10.06 6.76
CA THR A 366 -9.38 8.98 5.83
C THR A 366 -10.73 9.13 5.16
N PHE A 367 -10.75 9.15 3.83
CA PHE A 367 -11.97 9.02 3.06
C PHE A 367 -12.10 7.60 2.53
N ARG A 368 -13.22 6.95 2.83
CA ARG A 368 -13.60 5.67 2.25
C ARG A 368 -14.71 5.88 1.22
N PRO A 369 -14.42 5.77 -0.08
CA PRO A 369 -15.45 5.83 -1.11
C PRO A 369 -16.50 4.73 -0.91
N GLU A 370 -17.75 5.03 -1.25
CA GLU A 370 -18.85 4.06 -1.16
C GLU A 370 -18.56 2.82 -2.03
N GLY A 371 -18.73 1.64 -1.47
CA GLY A 371 -18.43 0.37 -2.15
C GLY A 371 -16.94 0.03 -2.29
N SER A 372 -16.04 0.85 -1.74
CA SER A 372 -14.60 0.60 -1.80
C SER A 372 -14.07 -0.17 -0.58
N ALA A 373 -13.07 -1.01 -0.84
CA ALA A 373 -12.25 -1.69 0.15
C ALA A 373 -10.97 -0.90 0.47
N VAL A 374 -10.68 0.16 -0.28
CA VAL A 374 -9.51 1.02 -0.10
C VAL A 374 -9.91 2.40 0.40
N ASN A 375 -8.94 3.05 1.04
CA ASN A 375 -9.09 4.32 1.71
C ASN A 375 -8.17 5.34 1.05
N LEU A 376 -8.64 6.57 0.87
CA LEU A 376 -7.79 7.73 0.60
C LEU A 376 -7.37 8.32 1.94
N THR A 377 -6.07 8.48 2.16
CA THR A 377 -5.55 8.99 3.42
C THR A 377 -4.85 10.33 3.23
N ARG A 378 -5.09 11.25 4.16
CA ARG A 378 -4.50 12.59 4.18
C ARG A 378 -4.09 12.96 5.60
N LEU A 379 -2.84 13.39 5.77
CA LEU A 379 -2.43 14.03 7.02
C LEU A 379 -3.02 15.45 7.07
N THR A 380 -3.29 15.96 8.27
CA THR A 380 -3.65 17.38 8.43
C THR A 380 -2.48 18.28 8.03
N HIS A 381 -2.72 19.30 7.21
CA HIS A 381 -1.71 20.24 6.73
C HIS A 381 -1.88 21.61 7.41
N GLY A 382 -0.76 22.28 7.71
CA GLY A 382 -0.78 23.63 8.26
C GLY A 382 -1.43 23.77 9.65
N GLY A 383 -1.59 22.65 10.38
CA GLY A 383 -2.29 22.61 11.67
C GLY A 383 -3.29 21.46 11.71
N ASN A 384 -4.57 21.79 11.74
CA ASN A 384 -5.70 20.86 11.91
C ASN A 384 -6.62 20.76 10.69
N ALA A 385 -6.29 21.44 9.59
CA ALA A 385 -7.09 21.42 8.38
C ALA A 385 -6.74 20.22 7.48
N PHE A 386 -7.72 19.75 6.72
CA PHE A 386 -7.53 18.73 5.69
C PHE A 386 -8.23 19.14 4.39
N GLU A 387 -7.75 18.58 3.28
CA GLU A 387 -8.31 18.79 1.95
C GLU A 387 -8.15 17.51 1.10
N PHE A 388 -9.20 17.15 0.37
CA PHE A 388 -9.19 16.08 -0.63
C PHE A 388 -9.67 16.64 -1.98
N GLU A 389 -9.01 16.22 -3.05
CA GLU A 389 -9.52 16.36 -4.41
C GLU A 389 -10.23 15.05 -4.81
N MET A 390 -11.45 15.16 -5.34
CA MET A 390 -12.29 14.02 -5.69
C MET A 390 -12.99 14.25 -7.03
N GLY A 391 -13.32 13.18 -7.75
CA GLY A 391 -14.16 13.26 -8.93
C GLY A 391 -15.60 13.68 -8.60
N GLN A 392 -16.32 14.10 -9.64
CA GLN A 392 -17.73 14.45 -9.50
C GLN A 392 -18.58 13.22 -9.13
N ASN A 393 -19.62 13.45 -8.33
CA ASN A 393 -20.54 12.46 -7.79
C ASN A 393 -19.90 11.48 -6.80
N ALA A 394 -18.69 11.76 -6.30
CA ALA A 394 -18.09 10.98 -5.22
C ALA A 394 -19.04 10.91 -4.01
N SER A 395 -19.19 9.70 -3.45
CA SER A 395 -19.89 9.41 -2.21
C SER A 395 -19.01 8.53 -1.33
N GLY A 396 -19.19 8.61 -0.02
CA GLY A 396 -18.40 7.83 0.92
C GLY A 396 -18.44 8.37 2.33
N HIS A 397 -17.48 7.97 3.12
CA HIS A 397 -17.39 8.30 4.54
C HIS A 397 -16.01 8.86 4.87
N LEU A 398 -15.97 10.05 5.47
CA LEU A 398 -14.76 10.65 6.03
C LEU A 398 -14.66 10.29 7.50
N ASP A 399 -13.52 9.73 7.93
CA ASP A 399 -13.19 9.53 9.33
C ASP A 399 -11.83 10.18 9.64
N ALA A 400 -11.51 10.37 10.91
CA ALA A 400 -10.21 10.84 11.33
C ALA A 400 -9.73 10.06 12.55
N THR A 401 -8.41 9.86 12.63
CA THR A 401 -7.76 9.21 13.77
C THR A 401 -6.54 10.01 14.20
N ARG A 402 -6.28 10.03 15.51
CA ARG A 402 -5.08 10.63 16.07
C ARG A 402 -4.69 9.92 17.36
N ALA A 403 -3.46 9.43 17.41
CA ALA A 403 -2.91 8.82 18.61
C ALA A 403 -2.83 9.84 19.76
N TYR A 404 -2.92 9.37 21.00
CA TYR A 404 -2.71 10.22 22.17
C TYR A 404 -1.23 10.59 22.33
N ASP A 405 -0.95 11.88 22.42
CA ASP A 405 0.40 12.39 22.70
C ASP A 405 0.47 13.01 24.10
N LYS A 406 1.14 12.29 25.01
CA LYS A 406 1.34 12.71 26.41
C LYS A 406 2.03 14.07 26.57
N ALA A 407 2.77 14.55 25.57
CA ALA A 407 3.50 15.81 25.65
C ALA A 407 2.59 17.03 25.45
N ILE A 408 1.52 16.89 24.67
CA ILE A 408 0.69 18.01 24.22
C ILE A 408 -0.80 17.83 24.55
N ASP A 409 -1.28 16.60 24.68
CA ASP A 409 -2.70 16.33 24.96
C ASP A 409 -3.02 16.43 26.46
N PRO A 410 -4.31 16.62 26.80
CA PRO A 410 -4.77 16.55 28.19
C PRO A 410 -4.30 15.29 28.91
N ARG A 411 -3.90 15.43 30.18
CA ARG A 411 -3.36 14.30 30.94
C ARG A 411 -4.47 13.34 31.35
N ILE A 412 -4.31 12.07 31.04
CA ILE A 412 -5.14 11.00 31.60
C ILE A 412 -4.67 10.70 33.03
N THR A 413 -5.59 10.79 34.00
CA THR A 413 -5.29 10.68 35.43
C THR A 413 -6.07 9.55 36.10
N ALA A 414 -5.69 9.22 37.34
CA ALA A 414 -6.45 8.29 38.16
C ALA A 414 -7.84 8.83 38.56
N MET A 415 -8.09 10.14 38.42
CA MET A 415 -9.41 10.71 38.65
C MET A 415 -10.36 10.35 37.51
N ASP A 416 -9.88 10.38 36.26
CA ASP A 416 -10.65 9.96 35.10
C ASP A 416 -11.12 8.51 35.25
N ALA A 417 -10.21 7.61 35.64
CA ALA A 417 -10.53 6.22 35.93
C ALA A 417 -11.59 6.08 37.03
N LEU A 418 -11.53 6.92 38.07
CA LEU A 418 -12.54 6.91 39.14
C LEU A 418 -13.89 7.38 38.62
N ASP A 419 -13.94 8.39 37.77
CA ASP A 419 -15.19 8.91 37.19
C ASP A 419 -15.82 7.93 36.19
N VAL A 420 -15.01 7.26 35.36
CA VAL A 420 -15.48 6.13 34.55
C VAL A 420 -16.07 5.04 35.43
N LEU A 421 -15.42 4.68 36.54
CA LEU A 421 -15.95 3.66 37.45
C LEU A 421 -17.26 4.08 38.10
N ARG A 422 -17.44 5.38 38.42
CA ARG A 422 -18.70 5.92 38.93
C ARG A 422 -19.81 5.78 37.89
N ILE A 423 -19.57 6.16 36.64
CA ILE A 423 -20.51 5.99 35.53
C ILE A 423 -20.89 4.52 35.37
N ALA A 424 -19.90 3.62 35.37
CA ALA A 424 -20.11 2.18 35.22
C ALA A 424 -21.07 1.61 36.27
N VAL A 425 -21.05 2.12 37.51
CA VAL A 425 -21.96 1.70 38.59
C VAL A 425 -23.23 2.54 38.71
N GLY A 426 -23.48 3.47 37.77
CA GLY A 426 -24.68 4.31 37.75
C GLY A 426 -24.64 5.48 38.74
N LEU A 427 -23.45 5.92 39.13
CA LEU A 427 -23.24 7.15 39.91
C LEU A 427 -22.82 8.29 38.98
N ALA A 428 -23.26 9.50 39.29
CA ALA A 428 -22.76 10.71 38.64
C ALA A 428 -21.23 10.85 38.87
N PRO A 429 -20.44 11.21 37.85
CA PRO A 429 -19.04 11.65 37.99
C PRO A 429 -18.81 12.68 39.09
N SER A 430 -17.54 12.91 39.42
CA SER A 430 -17.10 13.90 40.41
C SER A 430 -17.54 15.33 40.09
N PHE A 431 -17.75 15.63 38.80
CA PHE A 431 -18.11 16.95 38.28
C PHE A 431 -19.62 17.16 38.05
N GLY A 432 -20.46 16.14 38.21
CA GLY A 432 -21.91 16.25 38.01
C GLY A 432 -22.48 15.14 37.13
N GLU A 433 -23.69 15.35 36.60
CA GLU A 433 -24.29 14.42 35.63
C GLU A 433 -23.42 14.33 34.38
N ALA A 434 -23.22 13.11 33.87
CA ALA A 434 -22.43 12.87 32.67
C ALA A 434 -23.18 13.38 31.42
N THR A 435 -22.46 14.09 30.55
CA THR A 435 -22.96 14.43 29.20
C THR A 435 -22.86 13.23 28.26
N ALA A 436 -23.48 13.33 27.08
CA ALA A 436 -23.37 12.31 26.04
C ALA A 436 -21.90 12.01 25.68
N GLN A 437 -21.09 13.05 25.52
CA GLN A 437 -19.66 12.93 25.22
C GLN A 437 -18.86 12.29 26.36
N ASN A 438 -19.26 12.47 27.62
CA ASN A 438 -18.63 11.76 28.73
C ASN A 438 -18.87 10.25 28.65
N PHE A 439 -20.02 9.79 28.15
CA PHE A 439 -20.24 8.35 27.94
C PHE A 439 -19.33 7.81 26.83
N ILE A 440 -19.13 8.57 25.75
CA ILE A 440 -18.20 8.22 24.67
C ILE A 440 -16.77 8.14 25.22
N ALA A 441 -16.30 9.20 25.88
CA ALA A 441 -14.95 9.26 26.44
C ALA A 441 -14.69 8.16 27.48
N ALA A 442 -15.71 7.76 28.23
CA ALA A 442 -15.61 6.71 29.24
C ALA A 442 -15.52 5.30 28.66
N ASP A 443 -15.95 5.07 27.42
CA ASP A 443 -15.87 3.79 26.71
C ASP A 443 -14.57 3.71 25.89
N ILE A 444 -13.46 3.55 26.61
CA ILE A 444 -12.12 3.55 25.99
C ILE A 444 -11.86 2.31 25.13
N ASN A 445 -12.51 1.18 25.46
CA ASN A 445 -12.38 -0.06 24.70
C ASN A 445 -13.29 -0.08 23.45
N GLY A 446 -14.28 0.82 23.37
CA GLY A 446 -15.19 0.97 22.24
C GLY A 446 -16.23 -0.14 22.12
N ASP A 447 -16.60 -0.81 23.22
CA ASP A 447 -17.53 -1.94 23.21
C ASP A 447 -19.02 -1.55 23.24
N GLY A 448 -19.30 -0.24 23.26
CA GLY A 448 -20.64 0.32 23.27
C GLY A 448 -21.20 0.52 24.69
N ARG A 449 -20.41 0.30 25.74
CA ARG A 449 -20.83 0.39 27.14
C ARG A 449 -19.72 0.94 28.03
N VAL A 450 -20.13 1.55 29.14
CA VAL A 450 -19.19 1.99 30.19
C VAL A 450 -19.20 0.97 31.33
N THR A 451 -18.06 0.32 31.54
CA THR A 451 -17.88 -0.75 32.51
C THR A 451 -16.67 -0.51 33.43
N ALA A 452 -16.48 -1.40 34.40
CA ALA A 452 -15.28 -1.37 35.24
C ALA A 452 -14.00 -1.74 34.48
N GLN A 453 -14.12 -2.37 33.30
CA GLN A 453 -12.98 -2.67 32.43
C GLN A 453 -12.43 -1.38 31.83
N ASP A 454 -13.29 -0.47 31.40
CA ASP A 454 -12.88 0.84 30.89
C ASP A 454 -12.11 1.64 31.93
N ALA A 455 -12.64 1.69 33.16
CA ALA A 455 -11.96 2.33 34.28
C ALA A 455 -10.55 1.73 34.54
N LEU A 456 -10.40 0.42 34.36
CA LEU A 456 -9.10 -0.24 34.50
C LEU A 456 -8.13 0.18 33.39
N GLU A 457 -8.59 0.27 32.14
CA GLU A 457 -7.75 0.69 31.01
C GLU A 457 -7.34 2.17 31.13
N VAL A 458 -8.27 3.05 31.54
CA VAL A 458 -7.96 4.44 31.87
C VAL A 458 -6.92 4.52 33.01
N LEU A 459 -7.06 3.71 34.05
CA LEU A 459 -6.09 3.68 35.16
C LEU A 459 -4.71 3.22 34.69
N ARG A 460 -4.64 2.18 33.84
CA ARG A 460 -3.39 1.70 33.23
C ARG A 460 -2.70 2.82 32.46
N ALA A 461 -3.45 3.53 31.62
CA ALA A 461 -2.93 4.69 30.88
C ALA A 461 -2.39 5.77 31.82
N ALA A 462 -3.14 6.12 32.88
CA ALA A 462 -2.77 7.12 33.87
C ALA A 462 -1.47 6.77 34.64
N VAL A 463 -1.21 5.48 34.89
CA VAL A 463 0.02 5.02 35.55
C VAL A 463 1.14 4.66 34.57
N GLY A 464 0.95 4.89 33.27
CA GLY A 464 1.95 4.65 32.24
C GLY A 464 2.16 3.17 31.87
N LEU A 465 1.17 2.32 32.10
CA LEU A 465 1.18 0.93 31.64
C LEU A 465 0.63 0.84 30.21
N ASN A 466 1.26 0.01 29.39
CA ASN A 466 0.79 -0.27 28.03
C ASN A 466 -0.51 -1.08 28.08
N SER A 467 -1.44 -0.75 27.18
CA SER A 467 -2.68 -1.46 26.95
C SER A 467 -2.99 -1.48 25.46
N GLU A 468 -3.74 -2.50 25.03
CA GLU A 468 -4.34 -2.56 23.71
C GLU A 468 -5.36 -1.43 23.49
N PHE A 469 -6.01 -0.96 24.57
CA PHE A 469 -6.99 0.12 24.56
C PHE A 469 -6.37 1.41 25.11
N ALA A 470 -5.27 1.84 24.50
CA ALA A 470 -4.65 3.12 24.85
C ALA A 470 -5.59 4.30 24.55
N PRO A 471 -5.47 5.43 25.28
CA PRO A 471 -6.16 6.67 24.94
C PRO A 471 -5.90 7.06 23.49
N ARG A 472 -6.93 7.55 22.83
CA ARG A 472 -6.88 7.99 21.42
C ARG A 472 -7.99 8.99 21.16
N TRP A 473 -7.80 9.83 20.15
CA TRP A 473 -8.84 10.72 19.67
C TRP A 473 -9.73 9.98 18.67
N VAL A 474 -11.03 10.17 18.84
CA VAL A 474 -12.07 9.72 17.90
C VAL A 474 -12.86 10.95 17.47
N PHE A 475 -13.21 11.01 16.19
CA PHE A 475 -13.79 12.19 15.56
C PHE A 475 -15.22 11.92 15.10
N PHE A 476 -16.04 12.96 15.16
CA PHE A 476 -17.46 12.96 14.82
C PHE A 476 -17.76 14.20 14.00
N ASP A 477 -18.81 14.18 13.18
CA ASP A 477 -19.33 15.38 12.54
C ASP A 477 -19.53 16.52 13.57
N ALA A 478 -18.97 17.69 13.30
CA ALA A 478 -19.08 18.85 14.20
C ALA A 478 -20.52 19.32 14.40
N ASP A 479 -21.43 19.01 13.47
CA ASP A 479 -22.86 19.30 13.56
C ASP A 479 -23.64 18.22 14.37
N THR A 480 -22.97 17.19 14.89
CA THR A 480 -23.60 16.13 15.69
C THR A 480 -24.24 16.69 16.96
N ASN A 481 -25.57 16.58 17.06
CA ASN A 481 -26.28 16.85 18.30
C ASN A 481 -26.27 15.62 19.22
N PHE A 482 -25.22 15.50 20.05
CA PHE A 482 -25.03 14.36 20.94
C PHE A 482 -26.17 14.15 21.96
N ASP A 483 -26.88 15.21 22.35
CA ASP A 483 -27.98 15.11 23.33
C ASP A 483 -29.19 14.33 22.78
N ASP A 484 -29.40 14.33 21.46
CA ASP A 484 -30.51 13.64 20.80
C ASP A 484 -30.25 12.12 20.65
N LEU A 485 -29.02 11.66 20.84
CA LEU A 485 -28.61 10.27 20.66
C LEU A 485 -29.02 9.35 21.84
N GLY A 486 -29.44 9.94 22.96
CA GLY A 486 -29.88 9.18 24.13
C GLY A 486 -28.79 8.28 24.73
N LEU A 487 -27.53 8.73 24.68
CA LEU A 487 -26.39 7.96 25.17
C LEU A 487 -26.47 7.73 26.68
N SER A 488 -25.94 6.59 27.10
CA SER A 488 -25.91 6.16 28.49
C SER A 488 -24.77 5.18 28.72
N ARG A 489 -24.53 4.81 29.98
CA ARG A 489 -23.55 3.75 30.32
C ARG A 489 -23.82 2.39 29.64
N SER A 490 -25.03 2.16 29.13
CA SER A 490 -25.40 0.92 28.43
C SER A 490 -25.46 1.04 26.90
N ASN A 491 -25.27 2.26 26.38
CA ASN A 491 -25.26 2.57 24.95
C ASN A 491 -24.43 3.84 24.71
N THR A 492 -23.19 3.68 24.28
CA THR A 492 -22.25 4.77 23.93
C THR A 492 -22.03 4.87 22.43
N THR A 493 -22.69 4.00 21.64
CA THR A 493 -22.46 3.89 20.20
C THR A 493 -22.93 5.13 19.46
N VAL A 494 -22.00 5.75 18.76
CA VAL A 494 -22.20 6.88 17.84
C VAL A 494 -21.41 6.59 16.58
N GLU A 495 -21.98 6.95 15.42
CA GLU A 495 -21.26 6.90 14.15
C GLU A 495 -20.14 7.94 14.17
N THR A 496 -18.90 7.51 13.96
CA THR A 496 -17.74 8.40 13.84
C THR A 496 -17.75 9.08 12.48
N GLY A 497 -16.95 10.13 12.31
CA GLY A 497 -16.75 10.76 11.01
C GLY A 497 -17.95 11.52 10.45
N VAL A 498 -17.95 11.70 9.12
CA VAL A 498 -18.93 12.46 8.33
C VAL A 498 -19.24 11.69 7.05
N SER A 499 -20.53 11.47 6.78
CA SER A 499 -20.97 10.86 5.52
C SER A 499 -21.12 11.91 4.41
N LEU A 500 -20.47 11.67 3.28
CA LEU A 500 -20.55 12.49 2.07
C LEU A 500 -21.41 11.80 1.02
N ALA A 501 -22.38 12.54 0.47
CA ALA A 501 -23.28 12.02 -0.56
C ALA A 501 -23.23 12.88 -1.82
N ASN A 502 -22.88 12.24 -2.94
CA ASN A 502 -23.03 12.77 -4.30
C ASN A 502 -22.46 14.19 -4.46
N LEU A 503 -21.14 14.30 -4.40
CA LEU A 503 -20.42 15.57 -4.50
C LEU A 503 -20.64 16.22 -5.88
N THR A 504 -21.38 17.33 -5.94
CA THR A 504 -21.64 18.07 -7.20
C THR A 504 -20.97 19.44 -7.27
N GLU A 505 -20.45 19.94 -6.15
CA GLU A 505 -19.72 21.19 -6.04
C GLU A 505 -18.66 21.10 -4.93
N ASN A 506 -17.71 22.04 -4.92
CA ASN A 506 -16.72 22.13 -3.84
C ASN A 506 -17.42 22.26 -2.50
N THR A 507 -17.06 21.41 -1.55
CA THR A 507 -17.66 21.35 -0.23
C THR A 507 -16.61 21.76 0.80
N SER A 508 -16.90 22.79 1.57
CA SER A 508 -16.04 23.27 2.66
C SER A 508 -16.82 23.33 3.97
N GLY A 509 -16.09 23.32 5.08
CA GLY A 509 -16.70 23.29 6.42
C GLY A 509 -17.19 21.90 6.80
N VAL A 510 -16.56 20.84 6.26
CA VAL A 510 -16.75 19.46 6.74
C VAL A 510 -15.93 19.27 8.01
N ASP A 511 -16.27 20.03 9.04
CA ASP A 511 -15.53 20.08 10.28
C ASP A 511 -15.86 18.86 11.16
N MET A 512 -14.87 18.38 11.90
CA MET A 512 -15.06 17.28 12.84
C MET A 512 -14.65 17.69 14.25
N GLN A 513 -15.44 17.22 15.22
CA GLN A 513 -15.19 17.34 16.63
C GLN A 513 -14.55 16.06 17.18
N GLY A 514 -13.37 16.20 17.78
CA GLY A 514 -12.62 15.13 18.42
C GLY A 514 -12.94 14.99 19.91
N ILE A 515 -13.10 13.75 20.36
CA ILE A 515 -13.23 13.36 21.76
C ILE A 515 -12.04 12.46 22.12
N LEU A 516 -11.31 12.81 23.18
CA LEU A 516 -10.20 12.01 23.70
C LEU A 516 -10.74 10.90 24.61
N LEU A 517 -10.66 9.66 24.14
CA LEU A 517 -11.08 8.50 24.93
C LEU A 517 -10.19 8.30 26.16
N GLY A 518 -10.84 8.10 27.30
CA GLY A 518 -10.24 7.97 28.62
C GLY A 518 -10.04 9.28 29.38
N ASN A 519 -10.31 10.44 28.76
CA ASN A 519 -10.28 11.73 29.44
C ASN A 519 -11.68 12.13 29.88
N MET A 520 -11.89 12.32 31.18
CA MET A 520 -13.18 12.73 31.76
C MET A 520 -13.19 14.22 32.12
N GLU A 521 -12.09 14.95 31.98
CA GLU A 521 -12.04 16.39 32.26
C GLU A 521 -12.81 17.19 31.18
N ALA A 522 -13.89 17.82 31.63
CA ALA A 522 -14.56 18.98 31.04
C ALA A 522 -14.75 18.94 29.51
N VAL A 523 -15.55 17.98 29.03
CA VAL A 523 -16.36 18.19 27.83
C VAL A 523 -17.46 19.19 28.20
N ILE A 524 -17.17 20.49 28.09
CA ILE A 524 -18.14 21.58 28.40
C ILE A 524 -18.90 21.95 27.14
#